data_AF-A0A920SG35-F1
#
_entry.id   AF-A0A920SG35-F1
#
_cell.length_a   1.000
_cell.length_b   1.000
_cell.length_c   1.000
_cell.angle_alpha   90.00
_cell.angle_beta   90.00
_cell.angle_gamma   90.00
#
_symmetry.space_group_name_H-M   'P 1'
#
loop_
_entity.id
_entity.type
_entity.pdbx_description
1 polymer ?
#
loop_
_entity_poly.entity_id
_entity_poly.type
_entity_poly.pdbx_seq_one_letter_code
_entity_poly.pdbx_strand_id
1 'polypeptide(L)' 'MGKWLRERLAYVTGPQMAGLLVSVVAEDLDEVLALSDRVAVMFEGQIVAVMDVAEATVERVGLLMAGSEIVAEVS' A
#
# COMPACT_ATOMS: atom_id res chain seq x y z
N MET A 1 11.75 -1.42 -17.16
CA MET A 1 12.13 -0.50 -16.08
C MET A 1 11.59 -1.12 -14.79
N GLY A 2 12.42 -1.65 -13.87
CA GLY A 2 11.85 -2.41 -12.73
C GLY A 2 12.84 -3.20 -11.86
N LYS A 3 14.09 -3.38 -12.29
CA LYS A 3 15.15 -3.95 -11.43
C LYS A 3 15.75 -2.91 -10.46
N TRP A 4 15.72 -1.63 -10.86
CA TRP A 4 16.47 -0.56 -10.18
C TRP A 4 15.79 -0.01 -8.92
N LEU A 5 14.48 -0.16 -8.80
CA LEU A 5 13.73 0.31 -7.63
C LEU A 5 13.86 -0.69 -6.46
N ARG A 6 13.75 -2.01 -6.71
CA ARG A 6 14.02 -3.07 -5.71
C ARG A 6 15.39 -2.98 -5.05
N GLU A 7 16.47 -2.77 -5.81
CA GLU A 7 17.83 -2.65 -5.27
C GLU A 7 17.98 -1.42 -4.34
N ARG A 8 17.23 -0.35 -4.61
CA ARG A 8 17.23 0.87 -3.77
C ARG A 8 16.27 0.76 -2.59
N LEU A 9 15.12 0.10 -2.75
CA LEU A 9 14.13 -0.11 -1.68
C LEU A 9 14.65 -1.04 -0.60
N ALA A 10 15.41 -2.08 -0.97
CA ALA A 10 16.09 -2.96 -0.01
C ALA A 10 17.06 -2.20 0.92
N TYR A 11 17.66 -1.10 0.44
CA TYR A 11 18.52 -0.24 1.26
C TYR A 11 17.73 0.52 2.34
N VAL A 12 16.52 0.99 2.00
CA VAL A 12 15.64 1.79 2.89
C VAL A 12 14.66 0.95 3.71
N THR A 13 14.60 -0.36 3.50
CA THR A 13 13.78 -1.31 4.28
C THR A 13 14.64 -2.38 4.98
N GLY A 14 15.96 -2.24 4.92
CA GLY A 14 16.90 -3.16 5.56
C GLY A 14 16.77 -3.21 7.09
N PRO A 15 17.47 -4.15 7.76
CA PRO A 15 17.35 -4.40 9.20
C PRO A 15 17.53 -3.15 10.08
N GLN A 16 18.34 -2.19 9.62
CA GLN A 16 18.56 -0.89 10.28
C GLN A 16 17.30 -0.02 10.41
N MET A 17 16.23 -0.34 9.69
CA MET A 17 14.95 0.39 9.72
C MET A 17 13.89 -0.29 10.60
N ALA A 18 14.25 -1.38 11.28
CA ALA A 18 13.35 -2.08 12.19
C ALA A 18 12.83 -1.12 13.28
N GLY A 19 11.51 -0.93 13.34
CA GLY A 19 10.83 -0.03 14.28
C GLY A 19 10.55 1.39 13.76
N LEU A 20 10.90 1.71 12.51
CA LEU A 20 10.60 2.99 11.87
C LEU A 20 9.44 2.84 10.88
N LEU A 21 8.58 3.87 10.77
CA LEU A 21 7.57 3.95 9.72
C LEU A 21 8.24 4.37 8.40
N VAL A 22 8.24 3.48 7.41
CA VAL A 22 8.72 3.75 6.06
C VAL A 22 7.52 3.87 5.12
N SER A 23 7.28 5.07 4.57
CA SER A 23 6.20 5.33 3.62
C SER A 23 6.79 5.48 2.21
N VAL A 24 6.33 4.66 1.26
CA VAL A 24 6.73 4.72 -0.15
C VAL A 24 5.51 5.14 -0.96
N VAL A 25 5.65 6.17 -1.79
CA VAL A 25 4.63 6.57 -2.76
C VAL A 25 5.11 6.05 -4.12
N ALA A 26 4.38 5.12 -4.72
CA ALA A 26 4.65 4.61 -6.05
C ALA A 26 3.36 4.56 -6.87
N GLU A 27 3.49 4.70 -8.19
CA GLU A 27 2.37 4.58 -9.14
C GLU A 27 2.04 3.11 -9.47
N ASP A 28 3.01 2.22 -9.26
CA ASP A 28 2.89 0.79 -9.51
C ASP A 28 2.53 0.06 -8.21
N LEU A 29 1.29 -0.40 -8.13
CA LEU A 29 0.75 -1.05 -6.95
C LEU A 29 1.37 -2.44 -6.71
N ASP A 30 1.76 -3.16 -7.77
CA ASP A 30 2.36 -4.50 -7.64
C ASP A 30 3.67 -4.43 -6.85
N GLU A 31 4.48 -3.39 -7.07
CA GLU A 31 5.74 -3.22 -6.36
C GLU A 31 5.55 -2.79 -4.90
N VAL A 32 4.55 -1.96 -4.62
CA VAL A 32 4.22 -1.55 -3.24
C VAL A 32 3.72 -2.75 -2.44
N LEU A 33 2.82 -3.55 -3.01
CA LEU A 33 2.29 -4.75 -2.38
C LEU A 33 3.40 -5.78 -2.14
N ALA A 34 4.33 -5.97 -3.07
CA ALA A 34 5.43 -6.92 -2.89
C ALA A 34 6.39 -6.57 -1.73
N LEU A 35 6.39 -5.32 -1.25
CA LEU A 35 7.30 -4.81 -0.22
C LEU A 35 6.62 -4.46 1.11
N SER A 36 5.29 -4.56 1.18
CA SER A 36 4.51 -4.10 2.32
C SER A 36 3.96 -5.28 3.12
N ASP A 37 3.94 -5.16 4.45
CA ASP A 37 3.25 -6.13 5.31
C ASP A 37 1.74 -5.82 5.40
N ARG A 38 1.39 -4.53 5.38
CA ARG A 38 0.03 -4.01 5.50
C ARG A 38 -0.16 -2.79 4.60
N VAL A 39 -1.40 -2.55 4.18
CA VAL A 39 -1.77 -1.45 3.30
C VAL A 39 -2.95 -0.70 3.89
N ALA A 40 -2.85 0.63 3.91
CA ALA A 40 -3.96 1.53 4.16
C ALA A 40 -4.36 2.21 2.85
N VAL A 41 -5.63 2.12 2.49
CA VAL A 41 -6.18 2.75 1.28
C VAL A 41 -6.89 4.03 1.68
N MET A 42 -6.61 5.11 0.95
CA MET A 42 -7.19 6.43 1.19
C MET A 42 -8.02 6.87 -0.01
N PHE A 43 -9.20 7.42 0.25
CA PHE A 43 -10.08 8.05 -0.73
C PHE A 43 -10.65 9.34 -0.13
N GLU A 44 -10.65 10.43 -0.91
CA GLU A 44 -11.09 11.77 -0.46
C GLU A 44 -10.49 12.22 0.89
N GLY A 45 -9.21 11.89 1.12
CA GLY A 45 -8.48 12.25 2.34
C GLY A 45 -8.87 11.44 3.57
N GLN A 46 -9.70 10.40 3.42
CA GLN A 46 -10.10 9.49 4.50
C GLN A 46 -9.49 8.11 4.28
N ILE A 47 -9.02 7.45 5.35
CA ILE A 47 -8.62 6.05 5.28
C ILE A 47 -9.91 5.22 5.22
N VAL A 48 -10.10 4.52 4.11
CA VAL A 48 -11.33 3.75 3.84
C VAL A 48 -11.15 2.26 4.08
N ALA A 49 -9.91 1.78 4.10
CA ALA A 49 -9.59 0.41 4.44
C ALA A 49 -8.16 0.31 4.97
N VAL A 50 -7.94 -0.63 5.90
CA VAL A 50 -6.61 -1.09 6.29
C VAL A 50 -6.64 -2.61 6.27
N MET A 51 -5.73 -3.23 5.53
CA MET A 51 -5.71 -4.68 5.36
C MET A 51 -4.29 -5.21 5.32
N ASP A 52 -4.15 -6.50 5.60
CA ASP A 52 -2.90 -7.21 5.39
C ASP A 52 -2.66 -7.41 3.90
N VAL A 53 -1.39 -7.41 3.49
CA VAL A 53 -1.04 -7.47 2.06
C VAL A 53 -1.55 -8.75 1.38
N ALA A 54 -1.71 -9.83 2.16
CA ALA A 54 -2.27 -11.10 1.68
C ALA A 54 -3.72 -10.97 1.16
N GLU A 55 -4.44 -9.93 1.57
CA GLU A 55 -5.82 -9.66 1.16
C GLU A 55 -5.94 -8.48 0.18
N ALA A 56 -4.82 -7.82 -0.13
CA ALA A 56 -4.73 -6.59 -0.90
C ALA A 56 -4.41 -6.86 -2.37
N THR A 57 -5.36 -7.41 -3.13
CA THR A 57 -5.17 -7.56 -4.58
C THR A 57 -5.20 -6.20 -5.27
N VAL A 58 -4.52 -6.08 -6.42
CA VAL A 58 -4.49 -4.85 -7.22
C VAL A 58 -5.89 -4.36 -7.56
N GLU A 59 -6.78 -5.28 -7.97
CA GLU A 59 -8.16 -4.96 -8.30
C GLU A 59 -8.92 -4.42 -7.11
N ARG A 60 -8.79 -5.06 -5.93
CA ARG A 60 -9.51 -4.67 -4.72
C ARG A 60 -9.05 -3.30 -4.21
N VAL A 61 -7.73 -3.10 -4.14
CA VAL A 61 -7.17 -1.81 -3.75
C VAL A 61 -7.58 -0.73 -4.76
N GLY A 62 -7.54 -1.03 -6.06
CA GLY A 62 -8.01 -0.13 -7.11
C GLY A 62 -9.48 0.25 -6.97
N LEU A 63 -10.36 -0.70 -6.62
CA LEU A 63 -11.78 -0.44 -6.35
C LEU A 63 -11.98 0.47 -5.13
N LEU A 64 -11.23 0.25 -4.05
CA LEU A 64 -11.28 1.08 -2.85
C LEU A 64 -10.74 2.49 -3.10
N MET A 65 -9.66 2.62 -3.90
CA MET A 65 -9.11 3.91 -4.35
C MET A 65 -10.08 4.66 -5.27
N ALA A 66 -10.96 3.95 -5.97
CA ALA A 66 -12.02 4.53 -6.80
C ALA A 66 -13.32 4.82 -6.03
N GLY A 67 -13.39 4.44 -4.74
CA GLY A 67 -14.55 4.62 -3.89
C GLY A 67 -15.68 3.59 -4.08
N SER A 68 -15.46 2.55 -4.88
CA SER A 68 -16.50 1.59 -5.29
C SER A 68 -16.95 0.61 -4.19
N GLU A 69 -16.11 0.35 -3.19
CA GLU A 69 -16.42 -0.55 -2.05
C GLU A 69 -16.58 0.19 -0.71
N ILE A 70 -16.66 1.52 -0.72
CA ILE A 70 -16.89 2.29 0.51
C ILE A 70 -18.36 2.16 0.89
N VAL A 71 -18.67 1.17 1.74
CA VAL A 71 -19.97 1.14 2.42
C VAL A 71 -19.92 2.26 3.46
N ALA A 72 -20.55 3.40 3.15
CA ALA A 72 -20.68 4.48 4.10
C ALA A 72 -21.43 3.95 5.34
N GLU A 73 -20.73 3.81 6.46
CA GLU A 73 -21.36 3.61 7.76
C GLU A 73 -22.03 4.94 8.12
N VAL A 74 -23.30 5.07 7.72
CA VAL A 74 -24.16 6.17 8.15
C VAL A 74 -24.39 5.98 9.65
N SER A 75 -23.68 6.78 10.46
CA SER A 75 -24.05 7.06 11.86
C SER A 75 -24.91 8.30 11.93
#